data_AF-A0A368A8H2-F1
#
_entry.id   AF-A0A368A8H2-F1
#
_cell.length_a   1.000
_cell.length_b   1.000
_cell.length_c   1.000
_cell.angle_alpha   90.00
_cell.angle_beta   90.00
_cell.angle_gamma   90.00
#
_symmetry.space_group_name_H-M   'P 1'
#
loop_
_entity.id
_entity.type
_entity.pdbx_description
1 polymer ?
#
loop_
_entity_poly.entity_id
_entity_poly.type
_entity_poly.pdbx_seq_one_letter_code
_entity_poly.pdbx_strand_id
1 'polypeptide(L)'
;MNWLFRQRIPSRKGRVLVVGLGPGKQKFRTFAAEHALKNADDILGYNFYIDLAGPFAKHQLVHKSNNCEEMARAHHALTLASQRASCCAYFVGRSGYLWHGCHCF
;
A
#
# COMPACT_ATOMS: atom_id res chain seq x y z
N MET A 1 -20.90 39.44 17.51
CA MET A 1 -19.79 38.46 17.36
C MET A 1 -20.28 37.30 16.51
N ASN A 2 -19.92 37.29 15.23
CA ASN A 2 -20.39 36.28 14.28
C ASN A 2 -19.39 35.12 14.26
N TRP A 3 -19.67 34.06 15.01
CA TRP A 3 -18.90 32.81 14.99
C TRP A 3 -19.33 31.98 13.79
N LEU A 4 -18.79 32.29 12.60
CA LEU A 4 -18.94 31.42 11.44
C LEU A 4 -18.17 30.12 11.71
N PHE A 5 -18.89 29.09 12.17
CA PHE A 5 -18.42 27.72 12.11
C PHE A 5 -18.14 27.39 10.65
N ARG A 6 -16.87 27.47 10.26
CA ARG A 6 -16.39 27.01 8.97
C ARG A 6 -16.64 25.50 8.92
N GLN A 7 -17.75 25.09 8.31
CA GLN A 7 -18.00 23.67 8.06
C GLN A 7 -16.88 23.14 7.18
N ARG A 8 -16.00 22.33 7.78
CA ARG A 8 -14.94 21.65 7.06
C ARG A 8 -15.59 20.51 6.30
N ILE A 9 -15.89 20.74 5.01
CA ILE A 9 -16.28 19.68 4.07
C ILE A 9 -15.26 18.54 4.25
N PRO A 10 -15.67 17.27 4.41
CA PRO A 10 -14.73 16.16 4.51
C PRO A 10 -13.93 16.08 3.21
N SER A 11 -12.74 16.66 3.19
CA SER A 11 -11.81 16.47 2.09
C SER A 11 -11.50 14.97 2.09
N ARG A 12 -11.79 14.28 0.99
CA ARG A 12 -11.45 12.87 0.81
C ARG A 12 -9.91 12.80 0.81
N LYS A 13 -9.30 12.64 1.99
CA LYS A 13 -7.84 12.61 2.15
C LYS A 13 -7.36 11.25 1.65
N GLY A 14 -6.35 11.21 0.79
CA GLY A 14 -5.73 9.94 0.46
C GLY A 14 -5.04 9.35 1.68
N ARG A 15 -4.86 8.03 1.65
CA ARG A 15 -4.32 7.25 2.76
C ARG A 15 -3.32 6.23 2.22
N VAL A 16 -2.28 5.97 3.00
CA VAL A 16 -1.34 4.88 2.76
C VAL A 16 -1.57 3.81 3.82
N LEU A 17 -1.71 2.57 3.40
CA LEU A 17 -1.82 1.38 4.23
C LEU A 17 -0.60 0.50 3.98
N VAL A 18 0.11 0.14 5.06
CA VAL A 18 1.16 -0.88 4.98
C VAL A 18 0.51 -2.23 5.26
N VAL A 19 0.59 -3.15 4.31
CA VAL A 19 -0.13 -4.44 4.36
C VAL A 19 0.86 -5.59 4.47
N GLY A 20 0.73 -6.38 5.53
CA GLY A 20 1.43 -7.66 5.66
C GLY A 20 0.59 -8.81 5.08
N LEU A 21 1.14 -9.56 4.13
CA LEU A 21 0.47 -10.71 3.50
C LEU A 21 0.57 -12.01 4.32
N GLY A 22 1.37 -12.01 5.38
CA GLY A 22 1.72 -13.23 6.10
C GLY A 22 2.63 -14.16 5.27
N PRO A 23 2.61 -15.47 5.51
CA PRO A 23 3.60 -16.41 4.97
C PRO A 23 3.43 -16.76 3.48
N GLY A 24 2.45 -16.20 2.77
CA GLY A 24 2.29 -16.49 1.34
C GLY A 24 0.84 -16.64 0.90
N LYS A 25 0.22 -17.74 1.34
CA LYS A 25 -1.10 -18.15 0.84
C LYS A 25 -2.21 -17.22 1.33
N GLN A 26 -3.18 -16.95 0.46
CA GLN A 26 -4.33 -16.09 0.75
C GLN A 26 -5.09 -16.48 2.03
N LYS A 27 -5.21 -17.77 2.32
CA LYS A 27 -5.85 -18.29 3.55
C LYS A 27 -5.18 -17.85 4.86
N PHE A 28 -3.95 -17.35 4.80
CA PHE A 28 -3.22 -16.87 5.98
C PHE A 28 -3.27 -15.34 6.12
N ARG A 29 -3.94 -14.64 5.22
CA ARG A 29 -4.12 -13.20 5.30
C ARG A 29 -5.20 -12.87 6.32
N THR A 30 -5.00 -11.79 7.04
CA THR A 30 -6.01 -11.28 7.97
C THR A 30 -7.15 -10.61 7.20
N PHE A 31 -8.32 -10.51 7.83
CA PHE A 31 -9.44 -9.74 7.27
C PHE A 31 -9.05 -8.29 6.94
N ALA A 32 -8.23 -7.66 7.79
CA ALA A 32 -7.73 -6.30 7.57
C ALA A 32 -6.86 -6.19 6.30
N ALA A 33 -6.00 -7.18 6.05
CA ALA A 33 -5.17 -7.20 4.85
C ALA A 33 -6.01 -7.36 3.57
N GLU A 34 -6.95 -8.31 3.57
CA GLU A 34 -7.87 -8.51 2.44
C GLU A 34 -8.74 -7.28 2.17
N HIS A 35 -9.25 -6.64 3.23
CA HIS A 35 -10.03 -5.42 3.11
C HIS A 35 -9.19 -4.27 2.54
N ALA A 36 -7.95 -4.10 2.99
CA ALA A 36 -7.04 -3.10 2.44
C ALA A 36 -6.76 -3.33 0.96
N LEU A 37 -6.49 -4.57 0.55
CA LEU A 37 -6.21 -4.92 -0.84
C LEU A 37 -7.42 -4.69 -1.75
N LYS A 38 -8.63 -5.03 -1.31
CA LYS A 38 -9.84 -4.85 -2.13
C LYS A 38 -10.23 -3.40 -2.37
N ASN A 39 -9.91 -2.51 -1.43
CA ASN A 39 -10.31 -1.10 -1.48
C ASN A 39 -9.18 -0.16 -1.94
N ALA A 40 -8.01 -0.70 -2.27
CA ALA A 40 -6.88 0.10 -2.74
C ALA A 40 -7.00 0.40 -4.23
N ASP A 41 -6.83 1.67 -4.60
CA ASP A 41 -6.77 2.08 -6.01
C ASP A 41 -5.37 1.82 -6.58
N ASP A 42 -4.34 1.99 -5.74
CA ASP A 42 -2.94 1.82 -6.09
C ASP A 42 -2.31 0.73 -5.20
N ILE A 43 -1.72 -0.29 -5.83
CA ILE A 43 -1.00 -1.37 -5.17
C ILE A 43 0.49 -1.20 -5.48
N LEU A 44 1.31 -0.97 -4.47
CA LEU A 44 2.76 -0.84 -4.59
C LEU A 44 3.43 -2.05 -3.93
N GLY A 45 4.55 -2.51 -4.48
CA GLY A 45 5.23 -3.63 -3.85
C GLY A 45 6.44 -4.15 -4.59
N TYR A 46 7.26 -4.89 -3.86
CA TYR A 46 8.24 -5.75 -4.50
C TYR A 46 7.52 -6.80 -5.36
N ASN A 47 7.99 -7.02 -6.59
CA ASN A 47 7.34 -7.87 -7.59
C ASN A 47 6.85 -9.22 -7.03
N PHE A 48 7.68 -9.90 -6.23
CA PHE A 48 7.31 -11.18 -5.61
C PHE A 48 6.05 -11.09 -4.74
N TYR A 49 5.95 -10.06 -3.89
CA TYR A 49 4.78 -9.88 -3.01
C TYR A 49 3.55 -9.42 -3.77
N ILE A 50 3.73 -8.69 -4.88
CA ILE A 50 2.63 -8.30 -5.77
C ILE A 50 2.03 -9.54 -6.44
N ASP A 51 2.88 -10.40 -6.98
CA ASP A 51 2.46 -11.63 -7.64
C ASP A 51 1.79 -12.58 -6.64
N LEU A 52 2.28 -12.62 -5.40
CA LEU A 52 1.67 -13.35 -4.29
C LEU A 52 0.32 -12.75 -3.85
N ALA A 53 0.17 -11.42 -3.88
CA ALA A 53 -1.01 -10.70 -3.40
C ALA A 53 -2.22 -10.82 -4.33
N GLY A 54 -1.97 -10.88 -5.64
CA GLY A 54 -2.99 -10.96 -6.66
C GLY A 54 -3.89 -12.20 -6.59
N PRO A 55 -4.92 -12.27 -7.46
CA PRO A 55 -5.24 -11.31 -8.53
C PRO A 55 -5.87 -10.00 -8.02
N PHE A 56 -5.69 -8.91 -8.77
CA PHE A 56 -6.26 -7.59 -8.46
C PHE A 56 -7.46 -7.28 -9.37
N ALA A 57 -8.34 -6.38 -8.91
CA ALA A 57 -9.47 -5.90 -9.69
C ALA A 57 -9.03 -4.95 -10.81
N LYS A 58 -9.83 -4.85 -11.88
CA LYS A 58 -9.50 -4.07 -13.09
C LYS A 58 -9.25 -2.58 -12.85
N HIS A 59 -9.82 -2.01 -11.79
CA HIS A 59 -9.65 -0.59 -11.45
C HIS A 59 -8.33 -0.31 -10.71
N GLN A 60 -7.65 -1.35 -10.22
CA GLN A 60 -6.46 -1.20 -9.40
C GLN A 60 -5.22 -1.04 -10.28
N LEU A 61 -4.42 -0.02 -9.99
CA LEU A 61 -3.14 0.22 -10.63
C LEU A 61 -2.02 -0.45 -9.83
N VAL A 62 -1.18 -1.22 -10.51
CA VAL A 62 -0.14 -2.02 -9.87
C VAL A 62 1.24 -1.42 -10.20
N HIS A 63 1.95 -0.98 -9.16
CA HIS A 63 3.28 -0.38 -9.24
C HIS A 63 4.31 -1.34 -8.66
N LYS A 64 4.88 -2.18 -9.54
CA LYS A 64 5.93 -3.13 -9.19
C LYS A 64 7.27 -2.42 -9.03
N SER A 65 8.07 -2.86 -8.07
CA SER A 65 9.40 -2.31 -7.78
C SER A 65 10.35 -3.45 -7.38
N ASN A 66 11.66 -3.19 -7.36
CA ASN A 66 12.66 -4.16 -6.92
C ASN A 66 12.90 -4.08 -5.40
N ASN A 67 13.35 -5.16 -4.74
CA ASN A 67 13.37 -5.26 -3.27
C ASN A 67 14.12 -4.10 -2.57
N CYS A 68 15.21 -3.62 -3.17
CA CYS A 68 16.12 -2.59 -2.63
C CYS A 68 15.56 -1.15 -2.55
N GLU A 69 14.35 -0.87 -3.05
CA GLU A 69 13.86 0.51 -3.24
C GLU A 69 12.81 0.95 -2.19
N GLU A 70 12.96 0.53 -0.94
CA GLU A 70 11.91 0.72 0.07
C GLU A 70 11.58 2.18 0.36
N MET A 71 12.60 3.03 0.47
CA MET A 71 12.40 4.48 0.63
C MET A 71 11.70 5.12 -0.58
N ALA A 72 12.13 4.75 -1.79
CA ALA A 72 11.53 5.28 -3.02
C ALA A 72 10.06 4.85 -3.16
N ARG A 73 9.73 3.60 -2.82
CA ARG A 73 8.33 3.12 -2.78
C ARG A 73 7.49 3.84 -1.73
N ALA A 74 8.02 4.06 -0.53
CA ALA A 74 7.31 4.80 0.51
C ALA A 74 7.00 6.23 0.05
N HIS A 75 7.98 6.90 -0.56
CA HIS A 75 7.79 8.23 -1.13
C HIS A 75 6.75 8.24 -2.27
N HIS A 76 6.78 7.24 -3.15
CA HIS A 76 5.79 7.10 -4.23
C HIS A 76 4.37 6.90 -3.67
N ALA A 77 4.19 6.04 -2.68
CA ALA A 77 2.88 5.82 -2.04
C ALA A 77 2.34 7.10 -1.39
N LEU A 78 3.19 7.86 -0.69
CA LEU A 78 2.81 9.15 -0.11
C LEU A 78 2.43 10.17 -1.19
N THR A 79 3.20 10.21 -2.28
CA THR A 79 2.93 11.10 -3.42
C THR A 79 1.56 10.79 -4.03
N LEU A 80 1.25 9.53 -4.31
CA LEU A 80 -0.04 9.11 -4.86
C LEU A 80 -1.21 9.46 -3.92
N ALA A 81 -1.07 9.15 -2.63
CA ALA A 81 -2.08 9.48 -1.62
C ALA A 81 -2.26 11.00 -1.41
N SER A 82 -1.26 11.82 -1.74
CA SER A 82 -1.39 13.28 -1.67
C SER A 82 -2.10 13.88 -2.88
N GLN A 83 -1.95 13.26 -4.05
CA GLN A 83 -2.51 13.74 -5.33
C GLN A 83 -3.95 13.30 -5.55
N ARG A 84 -4.27 12.09 -5.08
CA ARG A 84 -5.57 11.48 -5.22
C ARG A 84 -6.10 11.18 -3.83
N ALA A 85 -7.40 11.27 -3.65
CA ALA A 85 -8.08 10.73 -2.49
C ALA A 85 -8.03 9.18 -2.45
N SER A 86 -6.88 8.57 -2.77
CA SER A 86 -6.71 7.15 -3.05
C SER A 86 -6.16 6.41 -1.85
N CYS A 87 -6.45 5.11 -1.81
CA CYS A 87 -5.90 4.19 -0.84
C CYS A 87 -4.74 3.43 -1.48
N CYS A 88 -3.51 3.66 -1.00
CA CYS A 88 -2.31 2.97 -1.45
C CYS A 88 -1.98 1.81 -0.50
N ALA A 89 -1.84 0.59 -1.00
CA ALA A 89 -1.33 -0.54 -0.22
C ALA A 89 0.12 -0.84 -0.60
N TYR A 90 1.04 -0.90 0.37
CA TYR A 90 2.43 -1.29 0.13
C TYR A 90 2.87 -2.48 0.99
N PHE A 91 3.59 -3.43 0.38
CA PHE A 91 4.08 -4.66 1.01
C PHE A 91 5.49 -4.50 1.57
N VAL A 92 5.62 -4.60 2.89
CA VAL A 92 6.91 -4.78 3.57
C VAL A 92 7.10 -6.28 3.80
N GLY A 93 8.23 -6.82 3.36
CA GLY A 93 8.59 -8.20 3.63
C GLY A 93 8.62 -8.48 5.12
N ARG A 94 8.35 -9.73 5.50
CA ARG A 94 8.27 -10.15 6.90
C ARG A 94 9.52 -9.72 7.69
N SER A 95 9.32 -9.06 8.83
CA SER A 95 10.36 -8.95 9.86
C SER A 95 10.72 -10.36 10.33
N GLY A 96 11.97 -10.78 10.13
CA GLY A 96 12.55 -11.92 10.82
C GLY A 96 13.33 -12.93 9.98
N TYR A 97 12.84 -13.40 8.83
CA TYR A 97 13.49 -14.50 8.11
C TYR A 97 13.20 -14.41 6.61
N LEU A 98 14.26 -14.22 5.80
CA LEU A 98 14.28 -13.99 4.34
C LEU A 98 14.14 -12.52 3.89
N TRP A 99 14.94 -11.63 4.48
CA TRP A 99 15.59 -10.58 3.69
C TRP A 99 16.74 -11.29 2.95
N HIS A 100 16.49 -11.89 1.77
CA HIS A 100 17.61 -12.25 0.90
C HIS A 100 18.29 -10.94 0.54
N GLY A 101 19.43 -10.69 1.20
CA GLY A 101 20.18 -9.46 1.19
C GLY A 101 20.25 -8.87 -0.20
N CYS A 102 19.46 -7.82 -0.39
CA CYS A 102 19.56 -6.99 -1.57
C CYS A 102 20.78 -6.09 -1.27
N HIS A 103 21.97 -6.54 -1.66
CA HIS A 103 23.21 -5.74 -1.57
C HIS A 103 23.08 -4.60 -2.57
N CYS A 104 22.56 -3.46 -2.13
CA CYS A 104 22.69 -2.19 -2.83
C CYS A 104 23.63 -1.30 -2.00
N PHE A 105 24.83 -1.11 -2.53
CA PHE A 105 25.65 0.07 -2.27
C PHE A 105 25.03 1.29 -2.95
#